data_AF-F0KK59-F1
#
_entry.id   AF-F0KK59-F1
#
_cell.length_a   1.000
_cell.length_b   1.000
_cell.length_c   1.000
_cell.angle_alpha   90.00
_cell.angle_beta   90.00
_cell.angle_gamma   90.00
#
_symmetry.space_group_name_H-M   'P 1'
#
loop_
_entity.id
_entity.type
_entity.pdbx_description
1 polymer ?
#
loop_
_entity_poly.entity_id
_entity_poly.type
_entity_poly.pdbx_seq_one_letter_code
_entity_poly.pdbx_strand_id
1 'polypeptide(L)'
;MATGELNAQAQAAPATNQSNFQFYPIPNPQLLSYTVDIDGQRMTYENGVQQWVNFIWPNQGSIPGARITAVDLQGQTHTIFDEPGEYGINRLIDSAQRKEQNGGFEMLWRSKTDPSLFVKMNFRLISSNSGSIGSSRGYAGMQLVDKVTADKAARVVSAQQAPAQAAPARTENPVSALAQSSAGVKP
;
A
#
# COMPACT_ATOMS: atom_id res chain seq x y z
N MET A 1 -5.78 20.42 -44.07
CA MET A 1 -5.47 20.76 -42.68
C MET A 1 -6.47 20.04 -41.79
N ALA A 2 -6.07 18.95 -41.15
CA ALA A 2 -6.82 18.30 -40.08
C ALA A 2 -5.81 17.46 -39.27
N THR A 3 -5.14 18.13 -38.34
CA THR A 3 -4.26 17.51 -37.36
C THR A 3 -5.17 16.88 -36.31
N GLY A 4 -5.27 15.55 -36.29
CA GLY A 4 -5.88 14.83 -35.17
C GLY A 4 -4.87 14.74 -34.04
N GLU A 5 -4.97 15.63 -33.06
CA GLU A 5 -4.24 15.53 -31.80
C GLU A 5 -4.80 14.35 -30.99
N LEU A 6 -4.03 13.27 -30.91
CA LEU A 6 -4.28 12.18 -29.98
C LEU A 6 -3.97 12.68 -28.57
N ASN A 7 -4.99 13.21 -27.89
CA ASN A 7 -4.99 13.41 -26.46
C ASN A 7 -4.95 12.03 -25.78
N ALA A 8 -3.77 11.43 -25.73
CA ALA A 8 -3.49 10.36 -24.79
C ALA A 8 -3.58 10.98 -23.40
N GLN A 9 -4.78 10.90 -22.80
CA GLN A 9 -4.93 10.99 -21.37
C GLN A 9 -3.98 9.93 -20.81
N ALA A 10 -2.80 10.35 -20.38
CA ALA A 10 -1.91 9.53 -19.58
C ALA A 10 -2.78 9.02 -18.44
N GLN A 11 -3.12 7.73 -18.45
CA GLN A 11 -3.70 7.08 -17.30
C GLN A 11 -2.76 7.40 -16.14
N ALA A 12 -3.23 8.22 -15.19
CA ALA A 12 -2.52 8.41 -13.95
C ALA A 12 -2.29 7.00 -13.39
N ALA A 13 -1.02 6.58 -13.32
CA ALA A 13 -0.66 5.34 -12.68
C ALA A 13 -1.36 5.33 -11.32
N PRO A 14 -2.02 4.22 -10.93
CA PRO A 14 -2.62 4.14 -9.60
C PRO A 14 -1.54 4.53 -8.60
N ALA A 15 -1.85 5.41 -7.65
CA ALA A 15 -0.92 5.77 -6.59
C ALA A 15 -0.44 4.47 -5.93
N THR A 16 0.75 4.01 -6.30
CA THR A 16 1.25 2.75 -5.80
C THR A 16 1.65 2.99 -4.37
N ASN A 17 0.87 2.42 -3.45
CA ASN A 17 1.12 2.48 -2.03
C ASN A 17 2.42 1.74 -1.72
N GLN A 18 3.51 2.50 -1.81
CA GLN A 18 4.85 2.02 -1.59
C GLN A 18 5.07 1.82 -0.09
N SER A 19 5.71 0.71 0.22
CA SER A 19 6.09 0.29 1.56
C SER A 19 7.60 0.17 1.61
N ASN A 20 8.16 0.61 2.72
CA ASN A 20 9.59 0.57 2.97
C ASN A 20 9.85 -0.35 4.15
N PHE A 21 10.73 -1.33 3.96
CA PHE A 21 11.07 -2.33 4.96
C PHE A 21 12.54 -2.67 4.87
N GLN A 22 13.04 -3.29 5.93
CA GLN A 22 14.45 -3.62 6.04
C GLN A 22 14.64 -5.06 6.48
N PHE A 23 15.68 -5.66 5.92
CA PHE A 23 16.18 -6.95 6.34
C PHE A 23 17.54 -6.79 7.01
N TYR A 24 17.75 -7.55 8.07
CA TYR A 24 19.03 -7.72 8.72
C TYR A 24 19.48 -9.17 8.51
N PRO A 25 20.61 -9.42 7.83
CA PRO A 25 21.08 -10.76 7.59
C PRO A 25 21.57 -11.41 8.89
N ILE A 26 21.18 -12.66 9.12
CA ILE A 26 21.72 -13.51 10.20
C ILE A 26 22.63 -14.57 9.57
N PRO A 27 23.83 -14.82 10.13
CA PRO A 27 24.75 -15.83 9.63
C PRO A 27 24.16 -17.23 9.80
N ASN A 28 24.40 -18.09 8.80
CA ASN A 28 24.09 -19.50 8.88
C ASN A 28 25.38 -20.31 8.69
N PRO A 29 25.82 -21.12 9.67
CA PRO A 29 27.03 -21.94 9.54
C PRO A 29 26.97 -22.99 8.42
N GLN A 30 25.79 -23.31 7.89
CA GLN A 30 25.61 -24.25 6.78
C GLN A 30 25.70 -23.58 5.40
N LEU A 31 25.85 -22.25 5.34
CA LEU A 31 25.86 -21.48 4.09
C LEU A 31 27.14 -20.62 3.99
N LEU A 32 27.73 -20.54 2.80
CA LEU A 32 28.79 -19.59 2.48
C LEU A 32 28.23 -18.19 2.26
N SER A 33 27.13 -18.11 1.52
CA SER A 33 26.44 -16.86 1.24
C SER A 33 24.96 -17.08 0.98
N TYR A 34 24.17 -16.01 1.03
CA TYR A 34 22.83 -16.01 0.48
C TYR A 34 22.48 -14.65 -0.09
N THR A 35 21.59 -14.66 -1.08
CA THR A 35 21.13 -13.50 -1.81
C THR A 35 19.63 -13.45 -1.80
N VAL A 36 19.09 -12.28 -1.45
CA VAL A 36 17.67 -11.97 -1.46
C VAL A 36 17.44 -10.92 -2.54
N ASP A 37 16.54 -11.21 -3.47
CA ASP A 37 16.16 -10.35 -4.59
C ASP A 37 14.65 -10.06 -4.46
N ILE A 38 14.27 -8.79 -4.41
CA ILE A 38 12.87 -8.34 -4.26
C ILE A 38 12.65 -7.19 -5.22
N ASP A 39 11.75 -7.36 -6.18
CA ASP A 39 11.46 -6.39 -7.25
C ASP A 39 12.74 -5.77 -7.87
N GLY A 40 13.75 -6.60 -8.16
CA GLY A 40 15.04 -6.19 -8.73
C GLY A 40 16.02 -5.54 -7.75
N GLN A 41 15.64 -5.31 -6.49
CA GLN A 41 16.55 -4.89 -5.44
C GLN A 41 17.19 -6.11 -4.78
N ARG A 42 18.50 -6.07 -4.57
CA ARG A 42 19.27 -7.22 -4.08
C ARG A 42 20.02 -6.92 -2.78
N MET A 43 19.96 -7.87 -1.85
CA MET A 43 20.88 -7.98 -0.73
C MET A 43 21.67 -9.28 -0.86
N THR A 44 22.99 -9.19 -0.77
CA THR A 44 23.88 -10.36 -0.68
C THR A 44 24.60 -10.33 0.67
N TYR A 45 24.64 -11.48 1.34
CA TYR A 45 25.38 -11.66 2.58
C TYR A 45 26.36 -12.81 2.44
N GLU A 46 27.64 -12.53 2.65
CA GLU A 46 28.77 -13.48 2.49
C GLU A 46 29.54 -13.62 3.80
N ASN A 47 28.82 -13.77 4.92
CA ASN A 47 29.40 -13.81 6.28
C ASN A 47 30.22 -12.56 6.66
N GLY A 48 29.94 -11.43 6.00
CA GLY A 48 30.57 -10.15 6.26
C GLY A 48 29.86 -9.32 7.33
N VAL A 49 29.98 -8.00 7.22
CA VAL A 49 29.33 -7.05 8.14
C VAL A 49 27.81 -7.16 8.03
N GLN A 50 27.14 -7.32 9.17
CA GLN A 50 25.69 -7.36 9.24
C GLN A 50 25.13 -5.96 9.40
N GLN A 51 24.24 -5.57 8.49
CA GLN A 51 23.60 -4.26 8.49
C GLN A 51 22.15 -4.36 8.03
N TRP A 52 21.34 -3.39 8.43
CA TRP A 52 19.98 -3.27 7.91
C TRP A 52 20.02 -2.81 6.45
N VAL A 53 19.51 -3.64 5.55
CA VAL A 53 19.39 -3.33 4.13
C VAL A 53 17.97 -2.93 3.82
N ASN A 54 17.82 -1.81 3.11
CA ASN A 54 16.55 -1.19 2.82
C ASN A 54 15.97 -1.65 1.47
N PHE A 55 14.68 -2.00 1.51
CA PHE A 55 13.91 -2.41 0.36
C PHE A 55 12.64 -1.57 0.25
N ILE A 56 12.18 -1.44 -0.98
CA ILE A 56 11.08 -0.59 -1.38
C ILE A 56 10.18 -1.43 -2.28
N TRP A 57 8.92 -1.60 -1.88
CA TRP A 57 7.95 -2.37 -2.65
C TRP A 57 6.61 -1.63 -2.70
N PRO A 58 5.93 -1.53 -3.85
CA PRO A 58 6.39 -1.96 -5.17
C PRO A 58 7.50 -1.07 -5.73
N ASN A 59 8.44 -1.65 -6.47
CA ASN A 59 9.49 -0.91 -7.18
C ASN A 59 9.13 -0.78 -8.67
N GLN A 60 8.52 0.35 -9.05
CA GLN A 60 8.10 0.62 -10.42
C GLN A 60 9.27 0.53 -11.40
N GLY A 61 9.07 -0.16 -12.53
CA GLY A 61 10.09 -0.33 -13.58
C GLY A 61 11.06 -1.49 -13.36
N SER A 62 10.88 -2.30 -12.31
CA SER A 62 11.62 -3.54 -12.11
C SER A 62 10.73 -4.77 -12.32
N ILE A 63 11.35 -5.94 -12.47
CA ILE A 63 10.61 -7.21 -12.60
C ILE A 63 10.04 -7.54 -11.21
N PRO A 64 8.71 -7.59 -11.05
CA PRO A 64 8.11 -7.85 -9.74
C PRO A 64 8.32 -9.31 -9.33
N GLY A 65 8.64 -9.53 -8.06
CA GLY A 65 8.85 -10.86 -7.50
C GLY A 65 9.75 -10.87 -6.28
N ALA A 66 9.87 -12.03 -5.65
CA ALA A 66 10.82 -12.25 -4.57
C ALA A 66 11.53 -13.60 -4.73
N ARG A 67 12.85 -13.59 -4.59
CA ARG A 67 13.70 -14.77 -4.68
C ARG A 67 14.74 -14.77 -3.56
N ILE A 68 14.95 -15.94 -2.96
CA ILE A 68 16.06 -16.20 -2.05
C ILE A 68 16.87 -17.35 -2.61
N THR A 69 18.16 -17.09 -2.81
CA THR A 69 19.16 -18.09 -3.19
C THR A 69 20.20 -18.17 -2.10
N ALA A 70 20.77 -19.36 -1.90
CA ALA A 70 21.82 -19.60 -0.92
C ALA A 70 22.92 -20.44 -1.57
N VAL A 71 24.16 -20.24 -1.13
CA VAL A 71 25.31 -21.02 -1.55
C VAL A 71 25.73 -21.89 -0.37
N ASP A 72 25.76 -23.20 -0.55
CA ASP A 72 26.19 -24.15 0.48
C ASP A 72 27.71 -24.16 0.68
N LEU A 73 28.20 -24.93 1.65
CA LEU A 73 29.64 -25.06 1.94
C LEU A 73 30.43 -25.73 0.80
N GLN A 74 29.74 -26.38 -0.14
CA GLN A 74 30.29 -27.02 -1.32
C GLN A 74 30.35 -26.06 -2.52
N GLY A 75 29.87 -24.83 -2.38
CA GLY A 75 29.81 -23.82 -3.43
C GLY A 75 28.65 -24.00 -4.41
N GLN A 76 27.70 -24.90 -4.14
CA GLN A 76 26.52 -25.08 -4.97
C GLN A 76 25.46 -24.03 -4.61
N THR A 77 24.83 -23.46 -5.64
CA THR A 77 23.73 -22.51 -5.46
C THR A 77 22.40 -23.24 -5.39
N HIS A 78 21.66 -23.00 -4.31
CA HIS A 78 20.34 -23.56 -4.05
C HIS A 78 19.30 -22.45 -4.01
N THR A 79 18.15 -22.70 -4.64
CA THR A 79 17.00 -21.79 -4.54
C THR A 79 16.19 -22.17 -3.31
N ILE A 80 16.10 -21.26 -2.35
CA ILE A 80 15.34 -21.45 -1.11
C ILE A 80 13.89 -21.05 -1.32
N PHE A 81 13.69 -19.95 -2.04
CA PHE A 81 12.38 -19.39 -2.34
C PHE A 81 12.40 -18.69 -3.70
N ASP A 82 11.35 -18.86 -4.48
CA ASP A 82 11.16 -18.19 -5.77
C ASP A 82 9.66 -18.04 -6.00
N GLU A 83 9.17 -16.81 -5.92
CA GLU A 83 7.80 -16.47 -6.26
C GLU A 83 7.78 -15.19 -7.12
N PRO A 84 7.56 -15.33 -8.44
CA PRO A 84 7.46 -14.18 -9.33
C PRO A 84 6.11 -13.45 -9.16
N GLY A 85 6.07 -12.20 -9.63
CA GLY A 85 4.87 -11.38 -9.68
C GLY A 85 4.73 -10.37 -8.54
N GLU A 86 3.74 -9.49 -8.66
CA GLU A 86 3.56 -8.32 -7.79
C GLU A 86 3.43 -8.68 -6.30
N TYR A 87 2.88 -9.86 -5.99
CA TYR A 87 2.70 -10.36 -4.62
C TYR A 87 3.89 -11.18 -4.09
N GLY A 88 5.03 -11.17 -4.76
CA GLY A 88 6.23 -11.94 -4.37
C GLY A 88 6.64 -11.67 -2.92
N ILE A 89 6.65 -10.41 -2.49
CA ILE A 89 6.98 -10.05 -1.09
C ILE A 89 5.93 -10.59 -0.11
N ASN A 90 4.65 -10.55 -0.43
CA ASN A 90 3.62 -11.05 0.47
C ASN A 90 3.77 -12.57 0.64
N ARG A 91 4.01 -13.29 -0.45
CA ARG A 91 4.32 -14.73 -0.42
C ARG A 91 5.62 -15.02 0.32
N LEU A 92 6.64 -14.16 0.19
CA LEU A 92 7.89 -14.29 0.92
C LEU A 92 7.65 -14.23 2.42
N ILE A 93 6.96 -13.18 2.87
CA ILE A 93 6.63 -12.97 4.28
C ILE A 93 5.66 -14.04 4.78
N ASP A 94 4.77 -14.56 3.92
CA ASP A 94 3.81 -15.62 4.22
C ASP A 94 4.41 -17.03 4.25
N SER A 95 5.47 -17.30 3.50
CA SER A 95 6.19 -18.58 3.57
C SER A 95 7.16 -18.65 4.75
N ALA A 96 7.58 -17.51 5.30
CA ALA A 96 8.49 -17.46 6.42
C ALA A 96 7.86 -17.99 7.72
N GLN A 97 8.65 -18.74 8.49
CA GLN A 97 8.39 -18.95 9.92
C GLN A 97 8.78 -17.67 10.65
N ARG A 98 7.78 -16.96 11.20
CA ARG A 98 7.98 -15.70 11.92
C ARG A 98 8.07 -15.96 13.41
N LYS A 99 9.04 -15.33 14.05
CA LYS A 99 9.18 -15.25 15.51
C LYS A 99 9.27 -13.78 15.89
N GLU A 100 8.38 -13.32 16.75
CA GLU A 100 8.40 -11.94 17.22
C GLU A 100 9.66 -11.66 18.06
N GLN A 101 10.29 -10.51 17.81
CA GLN A 101 11.50 -10.11 18.49
C GLN A 101 11.51 -8.59 18.67
N ASN A 102 11.35 -8.10 19.91
CA ASN A 102 11.46 -6.70 20.35
C ASN A 102 11.43 -5.62 19.23
N GLY A 103 10.26 -5.42 18.62
CA GLY A 103 10.06 -4.37 17.60
C GLY A 103 10.33 -4.81 16.15
N GLY A 104 10.54 -6.09 15.90
CA GLY A 104 10.67 -6.71 14.58
C GLY A 104 10.29 -8.19 14.60
N PHE A 105 10.59 -8.88 13.50
CA PHE A 105 10.31 -10.31 13.34
C PHE A 105 11.56 -11.02 12.85
N GLU A 106 11.99 -12.04 13.57
CA GLU A 106 12.91 -13.04 13.01
C GLU A 106 12.12 -13.91 12.02
N MET A 107 12.62 -14.02 10.80
CA MET A 107 12.02 -14.78 9.73
C MET A 107 12.96 -15.90 9.28
N LEU A 108 12.42 -17.10 9.13
CA LEU A 108 13.15 -18.27 8.67
C LEU A 108 12.46 -18.90 7.45
N TRP A 109 13.23 -19.06 6.37
CA TRP A 109 12.81 -19.76 5.16
C TRP A 109 13.60 -21.05 5.02
N ARG A 110 12.93 -22.17 4.79
CA ARG A 110 13.56 -23.46 4.50
C ARG A 110 13.49 -23.72 3.00
N SER A 111 14.52 -24.35 2.43
CA SER A 111 14.47 -24.75 1.02
C SER A 111 13.36 -25.78 0.81
N LYS A 112 12.68 -25.67 -0.33
CA LYS A 112 11.71 -26.68 -0.80
C LYS A 112 12.43 -27.97 -1.26
N THR A 113 13.66 -27.85 -1.77
CA THR A 113 14.42 -28.97 -2.33
C THR A 113 15.26 -29.68 -1.27
N ASP A 114 15.90 -28.91 -0.37
CA ASP A 114 16.74 -29.46 0.70
C ASP A 114 16.30 -28.91 2.07
N PRO A 115 15.52 -29.66 2.86
CA PRO A 115 15.04 -29.22 4.17
C PRO A 115 16.14 -28.89 5.19
N SER A 116 17.38 -29.32 4.95
CA SER A 116 18.54 -29.02 5.80
C SER A 116 19.06 -27.60 5.58
N LEU A 117 18.79 -26.99 4.42
CA LEU A 117 19.17 -25.62 4.10
C LEU A 117 18.06 -24.64 4.48
N PHE A 118 18.43 -23.62 5.25
CA PHE A 118 17.52 -22.55 5.64
C PHE A 118 18.23 -21.20 5.65
N VAL A 119 17.47 -20.13 5.46
CA VAL A 119 17.95 -18.75 5.58
C VAL A 119 17.17 -18.08 6.69
N LYS A 120 17.87 -17.37 7.57
CA LYS A 120 17.29 -16.64 8.69
C LYS A 120 17.66 -15.16 8.58
N MET A 121 16.70 -14.27 8.78
CA MET A 121 16.91 -12.82 8.75
C MET A 121 15.97 -12.12 9.73
N ASN A 122 16.37 -10.98 10.29
CA ASN A 122 15.39 -10.12 10.96
C ASN A 122 14.73 -9.20 9.95
N PHE A 123 13.44 -9.00 10.13
CA PHE A 123 12.59 -8.15 9.32
C PHE A 123 12.02 -7.05 10.20
N ARG A 124 12.04 -5.82 9.68
CA ARG A 124 11.26 -4.71 10.24
C ARG A 124 10.59 -3.92 9.14
N LEU A 125 9.36 -3.53 9.38
CA LEU A 125 8.63 -2.61 8.53
C LEU A 125 8.96 -1.18 8.98
N ILE A 126 9.43 -0.33 8.07
CA ILE A 126 9.75 1.08 8.35
C ILE A 126 8.53 1.95 8.11
N SER A 127 7.85 1.76 6.98
CA SER A 127 6.63 2.47 6.64
C SER A 127 5.75 1.66 5.69
N SER A 128 4.43 1.84 5.79
CA SER A 128 3.46 1.24 4.88
C SER A 128 2.32 2.24 4.62
N ASN A 129 2.07 2.56 3.34
CA ASN A 129 1.06 3.56 2.96
C ASN A 129 -0.30 2.95 2.55
N SER A 130 -0.71 1.84 3.17
CA SER A 130 -1.93 1.03 2.87
C SER A 130 -1.76 -0.03 1.77
N GLY A 131 -1.47 -1.26 2.21
CA GLY A 131 -1.12 -2.42 1.38
C GLY A 131 -0.13 -3.29 2.13
N SER A 132 -0.53 -3.75 3.32
CA SER A 132 0.42 -4.16 4.36
C SER A 132 1.15 -5.44 4.03
N ILE A 133 2.46 -5.31 3.81
CA ILE A 133 3.43 -6.41 3.82
C ILE A 133 3.30 -7.16 5.15
N GLY A 134 2.83 -8.40 5.08
CA GLY A 134 2.70 -9.30 6.23
C GLY A 134 1.39 -9.23 7.02
N SER A 135 0.47 -8.30 6.73
CA SER A 135 -0.89 -8.29 7.32
C SER A 135 -1.95 -8.99 6.44
N SER A 136 -1.58 -9.38 5.21
CA SER A 136 -2.46 -10.07 4.25
C SER A 136 -2.98 -11.43 4.73
N ARG A 137 -2.32 -12.08 5.71
CA ARG A 137 -2.78 -13.38 6.25
C ARG A 137 -4.18 -13.33 6.85
N GLY A 138 -4.64 -12.18 7.35
CA GLY A 138 -5.99 -12.05 7.90
C GLY A 138 -7.10 -12.31 6.87
N TYR A 139 -6.80 -12.14 5.57
CA TYR A 139 -7.75 -12.31 4.47
C TYR A 139 -7.60 -13.67 3.75
N ALA A 140 -6.62 -14.48 4.13
CA ALA A 140 -6.40 -15.78 3.51
C ALA A 140 -7.57 -16.74 3.86
N GLY A 141 -8.40 -17.06 2.86
CA GLY A 141 -9.58 -17.91 3.04
C GLY A 141 -10.86 -17.15 3.41
N MET A 142 -10.83 -15.82 3.49
CA MET A 142 -12.06 -15.04 3.60
C MET A 142 -12.74 -14.94 2.24
N GLN A 143 -13.97 -15.41 2.15
CA GLN A 143 -14.83 -15.25 0.99
C GLN A 143 -15.78 -14.07 1.24
N LEU A 144 -15.83 -13.14 0.30
CA LEU A 144 -16.82 -12.08 0.31
C LEU A 144 -18.21 -12.70 0.23
N VAL A 145 -19.09 -12.33 1.17
CA VAL A 145 -20.49 -12.73 1.14
C VAL A 145 -21.23 -11.93 0.07
N ASP A 146 -22.02 -12.59 -0.77
CA ASP A 146 -22.75 -11.98 -1.88
C ASP A 146 -23.91 -11.08 -1.41
N LYS A 147 -24.43 -11.33 -0.19
CA LYS A 147 -25.49 -10.53 0.42
C LYS A 147 -25.22 -10.20 1.88
N VAL A 148 -25.44 -8.92 2.21
CA VAL A 148 -25.58 -8.43 3.58
C VAL A 148 -27.04 -8.07 3.79
N THR A 149 -27.79 -8.93 4.48
CA THR A 149 -29.15 -8.61 4.94
C THR A 149 -29.08 -8.14 6.38
N ALA A 150 -29.38 -6.87 6.62
CA ALA A 150 -29.59 -6.36 7.97
C ALA A 150 -31.01 -6.71 8.42
N ASP A 151 -31.16 -7.64 9.36
CA ASP A 151 -32.47 -7.98 9.97
C ASP A 151 -32.93 -6.93 11.01
N LYS A 152 -32.51 -5.67 10.84
CA LYS A 152 -32.94 -4.59 11.70
C LYS A 152 -33.95 -3.76 10.95
N ALA A 153 -35.23 -4.00 11.28
CA ALA A 153 -36.35 -3.18 10.83
C ALA A 153 -35.98 -1.69 11.01
N ALA A 154 -35.87 -0.98 9.89
CA ALA A 154 -35.81 0.47 9.91
C ALA A 154 -37.09 0.95 10.61
N ARG A 155 -36.96 1.49 11.83
CA ARG A 155 -38.04 2.29 12.40
C ARG A 155 -38.19 3.52 11.51
N VAL A 156 -39.13 3.44 10.58
CA VAL A 156 -39.60 4.60 9.83
C VAL A 156 -40.29 5.51 10.85
N VAL A 157 -39.59 6.53 11.32
CA VAL A 157 -40.21 7.64 12.04
C VAL A 157 -40.82 8.51 10.95
N SER A 158 -42.14 8.43 10.77
CA SER A 158 -42.87 9.42 9.98
C SER A 158 -42.60 10.80 10.57
N ALA A 159 -42.07 11.72 9.76
CA ALA A 159 -41.85 13.10 10.16
C ALA A 159 -43.20 13.72 10.53
N GLN A 160 -43.37 14.06 11.82
CA GLN A 160 -44.46 14.91 12.26
C GLN A 160 -44.30 16.28 11.56
N GLN A 161 -45.32 16.74 10.86
CA GLN A 161 -45.32 18.05 10.20
C GLN A 161 -44.98 19.14 11.22
N ALA A 162 -43.95 19.94 10.89
CA ALA A 162 -43.63 21.16 11.62
C ALA A 162 -44.81 22.15 11.50
N PRO A 163 -45.20 22.84 12.59
CA PRO A 163 -46.22 23.88 12.50
C PRO A 163 -45.76 25.01 11.57
N ALA A 164 -46.67 25.46 10.72
CA ALA A 164 -46.45 26.48 9.70
C ALA A 164 -45.90 27.78 10.32
N GLN A 165 -44.71 28.19 9.87
CA GLN A 165 -44.17 29.51 10.18
C GLN A 165 -45.00 30.58 9.46
N ALA A 166 -45.46 31.57 10.22
CA ALA A 166 -46.17 32.74 9.72
C ALA A 166 -45.32 33.52 8.71
N ALA A 167 -45.99 34.02 7.67
CA ALA A 167 -45.40 34.73 6.54
C ALA A 167 -44.56 35.96 6.96
N PRO A 168 -43.45 36.26 6.27
CA PRO A 168 -42.73 37.51 6.47
C PRO A 168 -43.53 38.68 5.88
N ALA A 169 -43.73 39.72 6.69
CA ALA A 169 -44.28 41.00 6.28
C ALA A 169 -43.39 41.65 5.20
N ARG A 170 -44.00 42.12 4.11
CA ARG A 170 -43.34 42.99 3.14
C ARG A 170 -43.06 44.34 3.78
N THR A 171 -41.80 44.67 3.99
CA THR A 171 -41.35 46.05 4.17
C THR A 171 -40.95 46.60 2.80
N GLU A 172 -41.79 47.48 2.26
CA GLU A 172 -41.48 48.32 1.11
C GLU A 172 -40.39 49.32 1.50
N ASN A 173 -39.23 49.26 0.87
CA ASN A 173 -38.23 50.33 0.88
C ASN A 173 -38.40 51.16 -0.40
N PRO A 174 -38.70 52.47 -0.31
CA PRO A 174 -38.72 53.32 -1.49
C PRO A 174 -37.28 53.63 -1.91
N VAL A 175 -36.83 53.06 -3.03
CA VAL A 175 -35.64 53.54 -3.74
C VAL A 175 -36.03 54.76 -4.57
N SER A 176 -35.60 55.93 -4.10
CA SER A 176 -35.66 57.20 -4.83
C SER A 176 -34.95 57.07 -6.18
N ALA A 177 -35.72 57.17 -7.25
CA ALA A 177 -35.20 57.35 -8.60
C ALA A 177 -34.72 58.79 -8.77
N LEU A 178 -33.40 58.97 -8.92
CA LEU A 178 -32.78 60.18 -9.42
C LEU A 178 -32.98 60.26 -10.94
N ALA A 179 -33.91 61.12 -11.36
CA ALA A 179 -34.02 61.59 -12.74
C ALA A 179 -33.90 63.12 -12.79
N GLN A 180 -33.09 63.58 -13.73
CA GLN A 180 -32.56 64.93 -13.93
C GLN A 180 -33.63 66.00 -14.21
N SER A 181 -33.37 67.26 -13.81
CA SER A 181 -33.03 68.36 -14.72
C SER A 181 -33.39 69.78 -14.19
N SER A 182 -32.52 70.73 -14.55
CA SER A 182 -32.82 72.14 -14.93
C SER A 182 -32.56 73.29 -13.95
N ALA A 183 -31.62 74.14 -14.38
CA ALA A 183 -31.56 75.62 -14.29
C ALA A 183 -31.44 76.27 -12.90
N GLY A 184 -30.30 76.91 -12.57
CA GLY A 184 -30.07 78.36 -12.78
C GLY A 184 -30.37 79.11 -11.47
N VAL A 185 -29.76 80.20 -11.02
CA VAL A 185 -28.90 81.27 -11.55
C VAL A 185 -28.35 82.01 -10.29
N LYS A 186 -27.09 82.47 -10.33
CA LYS A 186 -26.43 83.41 -9.37
C LYS A 186 -27.15 84.79 -9.37
N PRO A 187 -26.96 85.73 -8.43
CA PRO A 187 -25.73 86.03 -7.67
C PRO A 187 -25.85 85.94 -6.14
#